data_AF-A0A9X5H5C7-F1
#
_entry.id   AF-A0A9X5H5C7-F1
#
_cell.length_a   1.000
_cell.length_b   1.000
_cell.length_c   1.000
_cell.angle_alpha   90.00
_cell.angle_beta   90.00
_cell.angle_gamma   90.00
#
_symmetry.space_group_name_H-M   'P 1'
#
loop_
_entity.id
_entity.type
_entity.pdbx_description
1 polymer ?
#
loop_
_entity_poly.entity_id
_entity_poly.type
_entity_poly.pdbx_seq_one_letter_code
_entity_poly.pdbx_strand_id
1 'polypeptide(L)'
;MRILTINGGPHKGNTWRLTEIVRKILYKCDQNIEFHEIHLADIDLPFCTGCSNCFRNGHAACPHNQKIQPVMDPIEESDAVIFSVPCFQGHLPGGKKVV
;
A
#
# COMPACT_ATOMS: atom_id res chain seq x y z
N MET A 1 -10.22 13.37 8.10
CA MET A 1 -10.25 12.25 7.14
C MET A 1 -8.86 11.68 7.02
N ARG A 2 -8.70 10.36 7.11
CA ARG A 2 -7.41 9.66 7.02
C ARG A 2 -7.25 9.06 5.63
N ILE A 3 -6.18 9.46 4.95
CA ILE A 3 -5.82 8.92 3.64
C ILE A 3 -4.48 8.20 3.75
N LEU A 4 -4.50 6.91 3.43
CA LEU A 4 -3.28 6.11 3.30
C LEU A 4 -2.76 6.18 1.86
N THR A 5 -1.48 6.45 1.69
CA THR A 5 -0.81 6.35 0.39
C THR A 5 0.18 5.20 0.39
N ILE A 6 -0.01 4.24 -0.51
CA ILE A 6 0.84 3.06 -0.64
C ILE A 6 1.72 3.22 -1.88
N ASN A 7 3.02 3.46 -1.68
CA ASN A 7 4.00 3.49 -2.76
C ASN A 7 4.54 2.09 -3.03
N GLY A 8 4.05 1.49 -4.11
CA GLY A 8 4.49 0.22 -4.65
C GLY A 8 5.66 0.32 -5.64
N GLY A 9 6.27 1.50 -5.81
CA GLY A 9 7.52 1.62 -6.57
C GLY A 9 8.70 0.97 -5.83
N PRO A 10 9.79 0.62 -6.55
CA PRO A 10 11.05 0.22 -5.91
C PRO A 10 11.81 1.41 -5.28
N HIS A 11 11.43 2.64 -5.65
CA HIS A 11 12.01 3.88 -5.13
C HIS A 11 11.01 5.04 -5.26
N LYS A 12 11.31 6.19 -4.65
CA LYS A 12 10.52 7.43 -4.73
C LYS A 12 10.75 8.18 -6.05
N GLY A 13 10.23 7.62 -7.15
CA GLY A 13 10.35 8.14 -8.52
C GLY A 13 9.16 8.98 -9.01
N ASN A 14 8.90 8.97 -10.32
CA ASN A 14 7.87 9.78 -10.97
C ASN A 14 6.45 9.52 -10.43
N THR A 15 6.03 8.26 -10.31
CA THR A 15 4.71 7.88 -9.77
C THR A 15 4.51 8.39 -8.35
N TRP A 16 5.54 8.26 -7.51
CA TRP A 16 5.53 8.79 -6.15
C TRP A 16 5.40 10.32 -6.14
N ARG A 17 6.17 11.02 -6.99
CA ARG A 17 6.09 12.48 -7.10
C ARG A 17 4.72 12.99 -7.58
N LEU A 18 4.05 12.25 -8.46
CA LEU A 18 2.66 12.55 -8.83
C LEU A 18 1.71 12.39 -7.64
N THR A 19 1.94 11.38 -6.80
CA THR A 19 1.16 11.16 -5.57
C THR A 19 1.33 12.33 -4.61
N GLU A 20 2.55 12.85 -4.44
CA GLU A 20 2.82 14.05 -3.64
C GLU A 20 2.08 15.29 -4.16
N ILE A 21 1.96 15.44 -5.49
CA ILE A 21 1.18 16.53 -6.08
C ILE A 21 -0.31 16.36 -5.74
N VAL A 22 -0.85 15.15 -5.85
CA VAL A 22 -2.24 14.84 -5.48
C VAL A 22 -2.48 15.14 -3.99
N ARG A 23 -1.60 14.68 -3.09
CA ARG A 23 -1.66 14.97 -1.64
C ARG A 23 -1.71 16.48 -1.38
N LYS A 24 -0.86 17.27 -2.05
CA LYS A 24 -0.86 18.74 -1.94
C LYS A 24 -2.15 19.39 -2.44
N ILE A 25 -2.74 18.87 -3.51
CA ILE A 25 -4.02 19.38 -4.03
C ILE A 25 -5.14 19.08 -3.05
N LEU A 26 -5.23 17.83 -2.57
CA LEU A 26 -6.22 17.42 -1.58
C LEU A 26 -6.12 18.23 -0.29
N TYR A 27 -4.90 18.43 0.22
CA TYR A 27 -4.67 19.24 1.43
C TYR A 27 -5.08 20.71 1.27
N LYS A 28 -5.03 21.26 0.05
CA LYS A 28 -5.54 22.61 -0.24
C LYS A 28 -7.06 22.67 -0.20
N CYS A 29 -7.74 21.57 -0.54
CA CYS A 29 -9.20 21.48 -0.49
C CYS A 29 -9.72 21.28 0.94
N ASP A 30 -9.03 20.47 1.74
CA ASP A 30 -9.32 20.27 3.15
C ASP A 30 -8.02 20.08 3.95
N GLN A 31 -7.78 21.00 4.88
CA GLN A 31 -6.58 21.01 5.72
C GLN A 31 -6.67 20.03 6.90
N ASN A 32 -7.83 19.43 7.14
CA ASN A 32 -8.04 18.41 8.18
C ASN A 32 -7.77 16.98 7.67
N ILE A 33 -7.24 16.84 6.45
CA ILE A 33 -6.82 15.54 5.92
C ILE A 33 -5.51 15.13 6.56
N GLU A 34 -5.52 13.97 7.21
CA GLU A 34 -4.36 13.30 7.75
C GLU A 34 -3.84 12.30 6.72
N PHE A 35 -2.57 12.41 6.34
CA PHE A 35 -1.97 11.52 5.36
C PHE A 35 -0.94 10.59 5.99
N HIS A 36 -1.13 9.29 5.82
CA HIS A 36 -0.16 8.27 6.17
C HIS A 36 0.48 7.70 4.91
N GLU A 37 1.78 7.37 4.94
CA GLU A 37 2.48 6.77 3.80
C GLU A 37 3.11 5.44 4.19
N ILE A 38 2.88 4.43 3.37
CA ILE A 38 3.62 3.16 3.40
C ILE A 38 4.41 3.03 2.11
N HIS A 39 5.72 2.85 2.23
CA HIS A 39 6.55 2.45 1.10
C HIS A 39 6.79 0.95 1.15
N LEU A 40 6.22 0.21 0.20
CA LEU A 40 6.35 -1.25 0.17
C LEU A 40 7.79 -1.72 -0.05
N ALA A 41 8.70 -0.86 -0.51
CA ALA A 41 10.12 -1.18 -0.63
C ALA A 41 10.82 -1.30 0.73
N ASP A 42 10.30 -0.62 1.76
CA ASP A 42 10.86 -0.61 3.11
C ASP A 42 10.35 -1.78 3.95
N ILE A 43 9.33 -2.49 3.45
CA ILE A 43 8.76 -3.67 4.11
C ILE A 43 9.29 -4.91 3.40
N ASP A 44 9.97 -5.77 4.15
CA ASP A 44 10.44 -7.08 3.70
C ASP A 44 9.28 -8.09 3.62
N LEU A 45 8.34 -7.82 2.71
CA LEU A 45 7.16 -8.66 2.46
C LEU A 45 7.59 -10.01 1.86
N PRO A 46 7.24 -11.14 2.49
CA PRO A 46 7.53 -12.45 1.96
C PRO A 46 6.58 -12.77 0.78
N PHE A 47 7.04 -13.64 -0.12
CA PHE A 47 6.16 -14.19 -1.14
C PHE A 47 5.05 -15.03 -0.51
N CYS A 48 3.84 -14.93 -1.04
CA CYS A 48 2.72 -15.76 -0.62
C CYS A 48 3.00 -17.24 -0.88
N THR A 49 2.64 -18.11 0.09
CA THR A 49 2.83 -19.56 -0.04
C THR A 49 1.69 -20.27 -0.76
N GLY A 50 0.62 -19.56 -1.14
CA GLY A 50 -0.54 -20.16 -1.81
C GLY A 50 -1.37 -21.11 -0.92
N CYS A 51 -1.21 -21.06 0.41
CA CYS A 51 -1.91 -21.95 1.33
C CYS A 51 -3.43 -21.68 1.44
N SER A 52 -3.90 -20.52 0.97
CA SER A 52 -5.30 -20.05 1.03
C SER A 52 -5.91 -19.98 2.45
N ASN A 53 -5.09 -19.95 3.51
CA ASN A 53 -5.59 -19.89 4.88
C ASN A 53 -6.30 -18.55 5.18
N CYS A 54 -5.79 -17.46 4.60
CA CYS A 54 -6.39 -16.14 4.71
C CYS A 54 -7.83 -16.06 4.17
N PHE A 55 -8.13 -16.81 3.11
CA PHE A 55 -9.47 -16.86 2.52
C PHE A 55 -10.45 -17.72 3.34
N ARG A 56 -9.96 -18.80 3.95
CA ARG A 56 -10.83 -19.74 4.69
C ARG A 56 -11.06 -19.32 6.14
N ASN A 57 -10.03 -18.78 6.79
CA ASN A 57 -10.00 -18.54 8.23
C ASN A 57 -9.77 -17.05 8.58
N GLY A 58 -9.74 -16.16 7.58
CA GLY A 58 -9.50 -14.72 7.75
C GLY A 58 -8.03 -14.33 7.66
N HIS A 59 -7.77 -13.04 7.40
CA HIS A 59 -6.43 -12.51 7.10
C HIS A 59 -5.39 -12.78 8.20
N ALA A 60 -5.80 -12.75 9.48
CA ALA A 60 -4.94 -13.06 10.62
C ALA A 60 -4.39 -14.50 10.62
N ALA A 61 -5.01 -15.41 9.88
CA ALA A 61 -4.57 -16.81 9.75
C ALA A 61 -3.42 -16.98 8.72
N CYS A 62 -2.99 -15.92 8.04
CA CYS A 62 -1.85 -15.99 7.14
C CYS A 62 -0.56 -16.40 7.89
N PRO A 63 0.28 -17.32 7.39
CA PRO A 63 1.56 -17.64 8.03
C PRO A 63 2.51 -16.44 8.11
N HIS A 64 2.29 -15.42 7.27
CA HIS A 64 3.04 -14.17 7.25
C HIS A 64 2.32 -13.02 7.95
N ASN A 65 1.32 -13.31 8.78
CA ASN A 65 0.47 -12.30 9.42
C ASN A 65 1.28 -11.15 10.05
N GLN A 66 2.31 -11.47 10.83
CA GLN A 66 3.16 -10.46 11.48
C GLN A 66 3.80 -9.43 10.53
N LYS A 67 4.08 -9.83 9.27
CA LYS A 67 4.66 -8.94 8.25
C LYS A 67 3.62 -8.23 7.39
N ILE A 68 2.43 -8.83 7.25
CA ILE A 68 1.34 -8.30 6.41
C ILE A 68 0.45 -7.34 7.20
N GLN A 69 0.21 -7.60 8.49
CA GLN A 69 -0.69 -6.82 9.33
C GLN A 69 -0.31 -5.32 9.41
N PRO A 70 0.98 -4.92 9.46
CA PRO A 70 1.37 -3.51 9.39
C PRO A 70 0.96 -2.77 8.10
N VAL A 71 0.60 -3.51 7.04
CA VAL A 71 0.03 -2.96 5.81
C VAL A 71 -1.50 -3.04 5.81
N MET A 72 -2.08 -4.10 6.38
CA MET A 72 -3.52 -4.30 6.41
C MET A 72 -4.23 -3.41 7.44
N ASP A 73 -3.69 -3.26 8.65
CA ASP A 73 -4.31 -2.40 9.68
C ASP A 73 -4.50 -0.96 9.18
N PRO A 74 -3.48 -0.29 8.59
CA PRO A 74 -3.68 1.07 8.11
C PRO A 74 -4.65 1.17 6.93
N ILE A 75 -4.84 0.10 6.16
CA ILE A 75 -5.86 0.05 5.11
C ILE A 75 -7.26 0.03 5.74
N GLU A 76 -7.46 -0.80 6.78
CA GLU A 76 -8.75 -0.91 7.48
C GLU A 76 -9.08 0.35 8.30
N GLU A 77 -8.08 1.02 8.86
CA GLU A 77 -8.24 2.23 9.67
C GLU A 77 -8.41 3.53 8.85
N SER A 78 -8.18 3.48 7.53
CA SER A 78 -8.21 4.67 6.67
C SER A 78 -9.57 4.86 6.00
N ASP A 79 -9.98 6.13 5.85
CA ASP A 79 -11.20 6.48 5.12
C ASP A 79 -11.01 6.34 3.59
N ALA A 80 -9.78 6.49 3.11
CA ALA A 80 -9.43 6.30 1.70
C ALA A 80 -7.97 5.83 1.52
N VAL A 81 -7.72 5.17 0.39
CA VAL A 81 -6.38 4.65 0.03
C VAL A 81 -5.99 5.09 -1.38
N ILE A 82 -4.77 5.59 -1.55
CA ILE A 82 -4.16 5.90 -2.84
C ILE A 82 -3.06 4.87 -3.12
N PHE A 83 -3.23 4.08 -4.17
CA PHE A 83 -2.21 3.15 -4.65
C PHE A 83 -1.34 3.80 -5.72
N SER A 84 -0.05 3.91 -5.42
CA SER A 84 0.94 4.55 -6.28
C SER A 84 1.93 3.51 -6.77
N VAL A 85 1.61 2.91 -7.92
CA VAL A 85 2.41 1.82 -8.49
C VAL A 85 2.84 2.17 -9.91
N PRO A 86 4.15 2.11 -10.24
CA PRO A 86 4.60 2.35 -11.59
C PRO A 86 4.13 1.24 -12.53
N CYS A 87 3.81 1.59 -13.77
CA CYS A 87 3.53 0.59 -14.80
C CYS A 87 4.85 0.07 -15.36
N PHE A 88 5.05 -1.24 -15.30
CA PHE A 88 6.18 -1.94 -15.91
C PHE A 88 5.65 -2.98 -16.88
N GLN A 89 5.92 -2.81 -18.18
CA GLN A 89 5.45 -3.71 -19.24
C GLN A 89 3.92 -3.93 -19.23
N GLY A 90 3.14 -2.87 -18.99
CA GLY A 90 1.68 -2.95 -18.94
C GLY A 90 1.11 -3.56 -17.65
N HIS A 91 1.94 -3.79 -16.62
CA HIS A 91 1.52 -4.41 -15.37
C HIS A 91 2.19 -3.77 -14.15
N LEU A 92 1.67 -4.05 -12.95
CA LEU A 92 2.38 -3.84 -11.68
C LEU A 92 3.76 -4.56 -11.67
N PRO A 93 4.80 -3.98 -11.04
CA PRO A 93 6.13 -4.59 -10.94
C PRO A 93 6.10 -5.94 -10.21
N GLY A 94 6.86 -6.91 -10.70
CA GLY A 94 6.85 -8.29 -10.18
C GLY A 94 7.18 -8.42 -8.69
N GLY A 95 8.19 -7.68 -8.20
CA GLY A 95 8.58 -7.69 -6.78
C GLY A 95 7.55 -7.07 -5.82
N LYS A 96 6.43 -6.57 -6.35
CA LYS A 96 5.35 -5.94 -5.59
C LYS A 96 3.99 -6.58 -5.88
N LYS A 97 3.97 -7.65 -6.66
CA LYS A 97 2.84 -8.58 -6.77
C LYS A 97 2.92 -9.56 -5.60
N VAL A 98 2.28 -9.20 -4.50
CA VAL A 98 1.99 -10.15 -3.42
C VAL A 98 0.49 -10.42 -3.52
N VAL A 99 0.14 -11.65 -3.88
CA VAL A 99 -1.26 -12.14 -3.97
C VAL A 99 -1.68 -12.69 -2.61
#